data_AF-A0A5M7BJZ0-F1
#
_entry.id   AF-A0A5M7BJZ0-F1
#
_cell.length_a   1.000
_cell.length_b   1.000
_cell.length_c   1.000
_cell.angle_alpha   90.00
_cell.angle_beta   90.00
_cell.angle_gamma   90.00
#
_symmetry.space_group_name_H-M   'P 1'
#
loop_
_entity.id
_entity.type
_entity.pdbx_description
1 polymer ?
#
loop_
_entity_poly.entity_id
_entity_poly.type
_entity_poly.pdbx_seq_one_letter_code
_entity_poly.pdbx_strand_id
1 'polypeptide(L)' 'MRCAAWWTAVAPTSALADAARELRGAISFCDALHVALAASLDVPLLTADAELSRAPKLPCKVEVVG' A
#
# COMPACT_ATOMS: atom_id res chain seq x y z
N MET A 1 18.24 -5.36 -26.13
CA MET A 1 17.61 -4.58 -27.22
C MET A 1 16.53 -3.67 -26.63
N ARG A 2 16.84 -2.36 -26.55
CA ARG A 2 15.98 -1.17 -26.43
C ARG A 2 14.59 -1.26 -25.74
N CYS A 3 14.55 -0.92 -24.45
CA CYS A 3 13.41 -0.37 -23.69
C CYS A 3 13.96 0.49 -22.54
N ALA A 4 14.52 1.69 -22.79
CA ALA A 4 15.29 2.41 -21.77
C ALA A 4 15.05 3.93 -21.73
N ALA A 5 13.82 4.41 -21.98
CA ALA A 5 13.52 5.84 -21.93
C ALA A 5 12.24 6.23 -21.16
N TRP A 6 11.63 5.28 -20.42
CA TRP A 6 10.41 5.53 -19.61
C TRP A 6 10.64 5.34 -18.09
N TRP A 7 11.86 5.01 -17.66
CA TRP A 7 12.18 4.65 -16.27
C TRP A 7 12.97 5.72 -15.49
N THR A 8 13.37 6.82 -16.14
CA THR A 8 14.08 7.92 -15.47
C THR A 8 13.13 8.91 -14.79
N ALA A 9 11.83 8.84 -15.07
CA ALA A 9 10.86 9.38 -14.14
C ALA A 9 10.84 8.42 -12.95
N VAL A 10 11.27 8.90 -11.77
CA VAL A 10 10.85 8.31 -10.49
C VAL A 10 9.35 8.11 -10.61
N ALA A 11 8.91 6.86 -10.80
CA ALA A 11 7.51 6.59 -11.05
C ALA A 11 6.74 7.17 -9.85
N PRO A 12 5.59 7.84 -10.04
CA PRO A 12 4.80 8.36 -8.92
C PRO A 12 4.42 7.28 -7.89
N THR A 13 4.53 6.00 -8.28
CA THR A 13 4.38 4.83 -7.41
C THR A 13 5.59 4.51 -6.51
N SER A 14 6.75 5.15 -6.71
CA SER A 14 7.95 4.90 -5.88
C SER A 14 7.71 5.20 -4.41
N ALA A 15 7.10 6.35 -4.08
CA ALA A 15 6.78 6.71 -2.70
C ALA A 15 5.81 5.71 -2.04
N LEU A 16 4.81 5.22 -2.79
CA LEU A 16 3.90 4.18 -2.30
C LEU A 16 4.59 2.83 -2.13
N ALA A 17 5.50 2.48 -3.04
CA ALA A 17 6.27 1.24 -2.97
C ALA A 17 7.27 1.26 -1.79
N ASP A 18 7.89 2.42 -1.52
CA ASP A 18 8.76 2.61 -0.37
C ASP A 18 7.96 2.52 0.94
N ALA A 19 6.82 3.20 1.03
CA ALA A 19 5.91 3.08 2.18
C ALA A 19 5.40 1.63 2.38
N ALA A 20 5.07 0.92 1.30
CA ALA A 20 4.65 -0.47 1.36
C ALA A 20 5.78 -1.41 1.82
N ARG A 21 7.05 -1.07 1.50
CA ARG A 21 8.21 -1.83 1.95
C ARG A 21 8.42 -1.74 3.46
N GLU A 22 8.11 -0.62 4.09
CA GLU A 22 8.17 -0.47 5.55
C GLU A 22 7.17 -1.37 6.29
N LEU A 23 6.08 -1.78 5.62
CA LEU A 23 5.08 -2.70 6.16
C LEU A 23 5.41 -4.18 5.92
N ARG A 24 6.56 -4.47 5.31
CA ARG A 24 6.98 -5.83 4.98
C ARG A 24 7.15 -6.66 6.24
N GLY A 25 6.53 -7.84 6.25
CA GLY A 25 6.56 -8.77 7.37
C GLY A 25 5.36 -8.65 8.30
N ALA A 26 4.54 -7.61 8.17
CA ALA A 26 3.22 -7.53 8.79
C ALA A 26 2.10 -8.02 7.86
N ILE A 27 2.14 -7.59 6.59
CA ILE A 27 1.11 -7.87 5.58
C ILE A 27 1.73 -8.15 4.21
N SER A 28 0.92 -8.61 3.26
CA SER A 28 1.38 -8.81 1.87
C SER A 28 1.75 -7.48 1.22
N PHE A 29 2.65 -7.50 0.23
CA PHE A 29 3.06 -6.27 -0.46
C PHE A 29 1.89 -5.59 -1.20
N CYS A 30 0.94 -6.36 -1.74
CA CYS A 30 -0.25 -5.82 -2.39
C CYS A 30 -1.16 -5.11 -1.38
N ASP A 31 -1.37 -5.69 -0.19
CA ASP A 31 -2.16 -5.03 0.87
C ASP A 31 -1.43 -3.78 1.36
N ALA A 32 -0.11 -3.84 1.50
CA ALA A 32 0.71 -2.71 1.89
C ALA A 32 0.62 -1.53 0.92
N LEU A 33 0.49 -1.78 -0.39
CA LEU A 33 0.26 -0.72 -1.38
C LEU A 33 -1.11 -0.04 -1.20
N HIS A 34 -2.17 -0.81 -0.94
CA HIS A 34 -3.50 -0.24 -0.69
C HIS A 34 -3.55 0.55 0.62
N VAL A 35 -2.89 0.04 1.66
CA VAL A 35 -2.72 0.72 2.95
C VAL A 35 -1.93 2.02 2.77
N ALA A 36 -0.80 1.98 2.06
CA ALA A 36 0.01 3.16 1.79
C ALA A 36 -0.77 4.22 1.00
N LEU A 37 -1.56 3.79 0.01
CA LEU A 37 -2.41 4.68 -0.78
C LEU A 37 -3.50 5.32 0.09
N ALA A 38 -4.24 4.53 0.88
CA ALA A 38 -5.28 5.03 1.77
C ALA A 38 -4.71 6.03 2.80
N ALA A 39 -3.56 5.73 3.39
CA ALA A 39 -2.86 6.63 4.30
C ALA A 39 -2.44 7.94 3.60
N SER A 40 -1.92 7.87 2.37
CA SER A 40 -1.49 9.07 1.63
C SER A 40 -2.65 10.00 1.24
N LEU A 41 -3.86 9.44 1.16
CA LEU A 41 -5.09 10.16 0.84
C LEU A 41 -5.88 10.58 2.09
N ASP A 42 -5.44 10.19 3.28
CA ASP A 42 -6.14 10.37 4.56
C ASP A 42 -7.59 9.83 4.54
N VAL A 43 -7.76 8.62 4.01
CA VAL A 43 -9.06 7.93 3.94
C VAL A 43 -8.99 6.52 4.56
N PRO A 44 -10.12 5.97 5.04
CA PRO A 44 -10.19 4.57 5.45
C PRO A 44 -9.97 3.62 4.26
N LEU A 45 -9.31 2.49 4.51
CA LEU A 45 -9.23 1.37 3.57
C LEU A 45 -10.43 0.45 3.78
N LEU A 46 -11.36 0.45 2.84
CA LEU A 46 -12.48 -0.48 2.81
C LEU A 46 -12.05 -1.81 2.17
N THR A 47 -12.25 -2.94 2.85
CA THR A 47 -11.82 -4.26 2.36
C THR A 47 -12.76 -5.37 2.81
N ALA A 48 -12.86 -6.47 2.05
CA ALA A 48 -13.54 -7.69 2.51
C ALA A 48 -12.62 -8.60 3.34
N ASP A 49 -11.32 -8.26 3.42
CA ASP A 49 -10.33 -9.02 4.17
C ASP A 49 -10.35 -8.63 5.65
N ALA A 50 -11.00 -9.47 6.46
CA ALA A 50 -11.05 -9.29 7.91
C ALA A 50 -9.69 -9.50 8.61
N GLU A 51 -8.77 -10.27 8.02
CA GLU A 51 -7.44 -10.49 8.60
C GLU A 51 -6.60 -9.21 8.51
N LEU A 52 -6.69 -8.49 7.39
CA LEU A 52 -6.01 -7.21 7.21
C LEU A 52 -6.41 -6.19 8.29
N SER A 53 -7.68 -6.15 8.70
CA SER A 53 -8.16 -5.26 9.77
C SER A 53 -7.53 -5.52 11.14
N ARG A 54 -6.94 -6.71 11.34
CA ARG A 54 -6.29 -7.12 12.59
C ARG A 54 -4.79 -6.88 12.58
N ALA A 55 -4.23 -6.48 11.45
CA ALA A 55 -2.80 -6.21 11.35
C ALA A 55 -2.44 -5.03 12.28
N PRO A 56 -1.38 -5.18 13.10
CA PRO A 56 -1.02 -4.14 14.04
C PRO A 56 -0.38 -2.94 13.33
N LYS A 57 -0.60 -1.74 13.87
CA LYS A 57 0.11 -0.49 13.51
C LYS A 57 -0.02 -0.09 12.03
N LEU A 58 -1.17 -0.35 11.40
CA LEU A 58 -1.44 0.18 10.07
C LEU A 58 -1.55 1.72 10.12
N PRO A 59 -0.98 2.44 9.14
CA PRO A 59 -1.00 3.91 9.07
C PRO A 59 -2.36 4.49 8.64
N CYS A 60 -3.37 3.66 8.39
CA CYS A 60 -4.72 4.08 8.08
C CYS A 60 -5.74 3.23 8.84
N LYS A 61 -6.97 3.75 8.98
CA LYS A 61 -8.10 2.95 9.45
C LYS A 61 -8.44 1.89 8.40
N VAL A 62 -8.75 0.67 8.83
CA VAL A 62 -9.29 -0.38 7.96
C VAL A 62 -10.74 -0.63 8.34
N GLU A 63 -11.62 -0.63 7.35
CA GLU A 63 -13.04 -0.92 7.48
C GLU A 63 -13.36 -2.19 6.71
N VAL A 64 -14.03 -3.13 7.37
CA VAL A 64 -14.39 -4.41 6.75
C VAL A 64 -15.80 -4.31 6.18
N VAL A 65 -15.96 -4.65 4.90
CA VAL A 65 -17.27 -4.85 4.27
C VAL A 65 -17.65 -6.33 4.30
N GLY A 66 -18.81 -6.62 4.86
CA GLY A 66 -19.39 -7.95 5.00
C GLY A 66 -20.86 -7.86 5.40
#